data_AF-A0A949G5M9-F1
#
_entry.id   AF-A0A949G5M9-F1
#
_cell.length_a   1.000
_cell.length_b   1.000
_cell.length_c   1.000
_cell.angle_alpha   90.00
_cell.angle_beta   90.00
_cell.angle_gamma   90.00
#
_symmetry.space_group_name_H-M   'P 1'
#
loop_
_entity.id
_entity.type
_entity.pdbx_description
1 polymer ?
#
loop_
_entity_poly.entity_id
_entity_poly.type
_entity_poly.pdbx_seq_one_letter_code
_entity_poly.pdbx_strand_id
1 'polypeptide(L)'
;MTNLYLRFLRLAKALDSSKNCLKEIDATAIQLLNEVAVMHFDGKPLTVTQAMELHNIASPATIHRKLDELREAGLIDLVFEGKNRRT
;
A
#
# COMPACT_ATOMS: atom_id res chain seq x y z
N MET A 1 13.93 -30.89 -17.19
CA MET A 1 14.31 -30.28 -15.90
C MET A 1 13.89 -28.81 -15.90
N THR A 2 12.75 -28.48 -15.32
CA THR A 2 12.29 -27.10 -15.13
C THR A 2 13.26 -26.39 -14.20
N ASN A 3 14.08 -25.51 -14.77
CA ASN A 3 15.05 -24.73 -14.02
C ASN A 3 14.29 -23.70 -13.16
N LEU A 4 13.93 -24.11 -11.95
CA LEU A 4 13.16 -23.33 -10.97
C LEU A 4 13.79 -21.95 -10.75
N TYR A 5 15.12 -21.89 -10.77
CA TYR A 5 15.89 -20.67 -10.66
C TYR A 5 15.66 -19.71 -11.84
N LEU A 6 15.54 -20.19 -13.09
CA LEU A 6 15.17 -19.36 -14.23
C LEU A 6 13.72 -18.84 -14.16
N ARG A 7 12.80 -19.62 -13.58
CA ARG A 7 11.42 -19.16 -13.31
C ARG A 7 11.40 -18.06 -12.25
N PHE A 8 12.14 -18.26 -11.15
CA PHE A 8 12.33 -17.25 -10.13
C PHE A 8 12.94 -15.96 -10.72
N LEU A 9 14.00 -16.08 -11.52
CA LEU A 9 14.66 -14.92 -12.14
C LEU A 9 13.71 -14.14 -13.07
N ARG A 10 12.85 -14.84 -13.82
CA ARG A 10 11.81 -14.19 -14.65
C ARG A 10 10.78 -13.44 -13.81
N LEU A 11 10.32 -14.04 -12.71
CA LEU A 11 9.38 -13.40 -11.78
C LEU A 11 10.01 -12.18 -11.09
N ALA A 12 11.24 -12.32 -10.59
CA ALA A 12 11.98 -11.23 -9.98
C ALA A 12 12.18 -10.05 -10.96
N LYS A 13 12.52 -10.33 -12.22
CA LYS A 13 12.69 -9.30 -13.26
C LYS A 13 11.38 -8.63 -13.67
N ALA A 14 10.27 -9.36 -13.69
CA ALA A 14 8.94 -8.79 -13.89
C ALA A 14 8.51 -7.89 -12.72
N LEU A 15 8.85 -8.29 -11.48
CA LEU A 15 8.65 -7.48 -10.27
C LEU A 15 9.55 -6.23 -10.24
N ASP A 16 10.81 -6.31 -10.70
CA ASP A 16 11.69 -5.13 -10.79
C ASP A 16 11.18 -4.11 -11.81
N SER A 17 10.49 -4.57 -12.86
CA SER A 17 9.88 -3.67 -13.84
C SER A 17 8.71 -2.87 -13.24
N SER A 18 7.97 -3.49 -12.31
CA SER A 18 6.91 -2.82 -11.54
C SER A 18 7.44 -2.00 -10.37
N LYS A 19 8.63 -2.33 -9.84
CA LYS A 19 9.34 -1.45 -8.88
C LYS A 19 9.70 -0.09 -9.46
N ASN A 20 9.70 0.10 -10.78
CA ASN A 20 9.94 1.43 -11.34
C ASN A 20 8.82 2.42 -10.96
N CYS A 21 7.56 1.96 -10.81
CA CYS A 21 6.48 2.77 -10.24
C CYS A 21 6.62 2.97 -8.72
N LEU A 22 7.18 1.98 -8.01
CA LEU A 22 7.42 2.06 -6.56
C LEU A 22 8.70 2.83 -6.20
N LYS A 23 9.60 3.07 -7.16
CA LYS A 23 10.87 3.77 -6.93
C LYS A 23 10.68 5.25 -6.59
N GLU A 24 9.59 5.84 -7.04
CA GLU A 24 9.20 7.21 -6.70
C GLU A 24 8.51 7.29 -5.33
N ILE A 25 8.17 6.14 -4.74
CA ILE A 25 7.39 6.05 -3.51
C ILE A 25 8.33 5.80 -2.34
N ASP A 26 8.17 6.61 -1.30
CA ASP A 26 8.97 6.53 -0.09
C ASP A 26 8.87 5.14 0.55
N ALA A 27 9.96 4.65 1.16
CA ALA A 27 10.00 3.32 1.79
C ALA A 27 8.91 3.15 2.86
N THR A 28 8.60 4.23 3.59
CA THR A 28 7.52 4.29 4.58
C THR A 28 6.16 4.09 3.94
N ALA A 29 5.92 4.67 2.77
CA ALA A 29 4.67 4.52 2.03
C ALA A 29 4.50 3.11 1.48
N ILE A 30 5.58 2.47 1.02
CA ILE A 30 5.54 1.06 0.61
C ILE A 30 5.20 0.16 1.82
N GLN A 31 5.77 0.44 2.99
CA GLN A 31 5.47 -0.33 4.19
C GLN A 31 4.01 -0.17 4.62
N LEU A 32 3.48 1.05 4.56
CA LEU A 32 2.06 1.32 4.80
C LEU A 32 1.16 0.61 3.78
N LEU A 33 1.50 0.67 2.49
CA LEU A 33 0.78 -0.01 1.42
C LEU A 33 0.71 -1.52 1.65
N ASN A 34 1.82 -2.14 2.06
CA ASN A 34 1.87 -3.56 2.35
C ASN A 34 0.94 -3.94 3.51
N GLU A 35 0.94 -3.17 4.59
CA GLU A 35 0.08 -3.42 5.75
C GLU A 35 -1.41 -3.32 5.36
N VAL A 36 -1.76 -2.26 4.62
CA VAL A 36 -3.13 -2.07 4.09
C VAL A 36 -3.52 -3.22 3.16
N ALA A 37 -2.61 -3.66 2.28
CA ALA A 37 -2.87 -4.75 1.35
C ALA A 37 -3.10 -6.09 2.05
N VAL A 38 -2.31 -6.41 3.09
CA VAL A 38 -2.49 -7.63 3.90
C VAL A 38 -3.84 -7.60 4.61
N MET A 39 -4.19 -6.49 5.25
CA MET A 39 -5.45 -6.36 5.98
C MET A 39 -6.67 -6.39 5.06
N HIS A 40 -6.56 -5.77 3.88
CA HIS A 40 -7.58 -5.86 2.84
C HIS A 40 -7.74 -7.31 2.34
N PHE A 41 -6.64 -8.04 2.14
CA PHE A 41 -6.67 -9.45 1.76
C PHE A 41 -7.35 -10.33 2.83
N ASP A 42 -7.15 -10.01 4.12
CA ASP A 42 -7.83 -10.65 5.24
C ASP A 42 -9.30 -10.23 5.41
N GLY A 43 -9.84 -9.42 4.48
CA GLY A 43 -11.24 -8.97 4.48
C GLY A 43 -11.55 -7.92 5.54
N LYS A 44 -10.53 -7.28 6.12
CA LYS A 44 -10.65 -6.21 7.11
C LYS A 44 -10.03 -4.93 6.54
N PRO A 45 -10.73 -4.23 5.63
CA PRO A 45 -10.22 -2.98 5.08
C PRO A 45 -9.96 -1.98 6.21
N LEU A 46 -8.78 -1.37 6.21
CA LEU A 46 -8.42 -0.36 7.20
C LEU A 46 -9.08 0.98 6.89
N THR A 47 -9.62 1.62 7.92
CA THR A 47 -9.99 3.04 7.87
C THR A 47 -8.76 3.94 8.00
N VAL A 48 -8.85 5.18 7.52
CA VAL A 48 -7.76 6.18 7.65
C VAL A 48 -7.34 6.35 9.11
N THR A 49 -8.30 6.37 10.04
CA THR A 49 -8.03 6.48 11.48
C THR A 49 -7.24 5.29 12.00
N GLN A 50 -7.64 4.06 11.65
CA GLN A 50 -6.90 2.86 12.04
C GLN A 50 -5.49 2.84 11.42
N ALA A 51 -5.34 3.35 10.19
CA ALA A 51 -4.03 3.44 9.57
C ALA A 51 -3.14 4.42 10.32
N MET A 52 -3.70 5.55 10.79
CA MET A 52 -2.98 6.53 11.62
C MET A 52 -2.58 6.00 13.00
N GLU A 53 -3.28 4.98 13.52
CA GLU A 53 -2.91 4.28 14.76
C GLU A 53 -1.72 3.30 14.58
N LEU A 54 -1.26 3.07 13.34
CA LEU A 54 -0.07 2.29 13.04
C LEU A 54 1.22 3.09 13.36
N HIS A 55 1.37 3.48 14.62
CA HIS A 55 2.53 4.23 15.13
C HIS A 55 3.86 3.49 14.95
N ASN A 56 3.81 2.16 14.72
CA ASN A 56 4.97 1.35 14.38
C ASN A 56 5.56 1.68 12.99
N ILE A 57 4.77 2.29 12.10
CA ILE A 57 5.20 2.64 10.74
C ILE A 57 5.70 4.08 10.71
N ALA A 58 4.88 5.04 11.14
CA ALA A 58 5.26 6.46 11.19
C ALA A 58 4.35 7.27 12.13
N SER A 59 4.63 8.56 12.25
CA SER A 59 3.74 9.48 12.96
C SER A 59 2.40 9.63 12.24
N PRO A 60 1.28 9.93 12.93
CA PRO A 60 -0.04 10.07 12.31
C PRO A 60 -0.07 11.07 11.14
N ALA A 61 0.64 12.20 11.28
CA ALA A 61 0.75 13.21 10.23
C ALA A 61 1.52 12.69 8.99
N THR A 62 2.55 11.87 9.22
CA THR A 62 3.30 11.22 8.14
C THR A 62 2.44 10.18 7.42
N ILE A 63 1.71 9.36 8.17
CA ILE A 63 0.80 8.35 7.59
C ILE A 63 -0.27 9.02 6.74
N HIS A 64 -0.89 10.10 7.21
CA HIS A 64 -1.87 10.84 6.42
C HIS A 64 -1.28 11.33 5.09
N ARG A 65 -0.09 11.96 5.11
CA ARG A 65 0.61 12.36 3.88
C ARG A 65 0.91 11.18 2.96
N LYS A 66 1.34 10.04 3.51
CA LYS A 66 1.64 8.85 2.71
C LYS A 66 0.39 8.21 2.11
N LEU A 67 -0.74 8.22 2.81
CA LEU A 67 -2.02 7.79 2.24
C LEU A 67 -2.43 8.70 1.07
N ASP A 68 -2.28 10.02 1.21
CA ASP A 68 -2.54 10.95 0.10
C ASP A 68 -1.61 10.69 -1.09
N GLU A 69 -0.30 10.51 -0.86
CA GLU A 69 0.68 10.16 -1.92
C GLU A 69 0.32 8.83 -2.61
N LEU A 70 -0.06 7.80 -1.85
CA LEU A 70 -0.47 6.50 -2.39
C LEU A 70 -1.77 6.58 -3.19
N ARG A 71 -2.71 7.43 -2.76
CA ARG A 71 -3.96 7.71 -3.49
C ARG A 71 -3.67 8.44 -4.80
N GLU A 72 -2.84 9.47 -4.76
CA GLU A 72 -2.44 10.22 -5.97
C GLU A 72 -1.69 9.34 -6.98
N ALA A 73 -0.90 8.38 -6.48
CA ALA A 73 -0.25 7.37 -7.31
C ALA A 73 -1.22 6.30 -7.87
N GLY A 74 -2.49 6.30 -7.47
CA GLY A 74 -3.50 5.32 -7.90
C GLY A 74 -3.26 3.91 -7.35
N LEU A 75 -2.53 3.78 -6.25
CA LEU A 75 -2.20 2.48 -5.63
C LEU A 75 -3.20 2.05 -4.56
N ILE A 76 -3.93 3.02 -3.99
CA ILE A 76 -5.01 2.77 -3.03
C ILE A 76 -6.24 3.58 -3.44
N ASP A 77 -7.42 3.00 -3.20
CA ASP A 77 -8.69 3.71 -3.26
C ASP A 77 -9.22 3.91 -1.84
N LEU A 78 -9.51 5.16 -1.50
CA LEU A 78 -10.19 5.49 -0.26
C LEU A 78 -11.69 5.42 -0.49
N VAL A 79 -12.29 4.28 -0.11
CA VAL A 79 -13.74 4.10 -0.15
C VAL A 79 -14.34 4.63 1.15
N PHE A 80 -15.18 5.66 1.03
CA PHE A 80 -15.95 6.15 2.16
C PHE A 80 -17.17 5.25 2.37
N GLU A 81 -17.10 4.32 3.31
CA GLU A 81 -18.28 3.64 3.85
C GLU A 81 -19.05 4.61 4.77
N GLY A 82 -19.82 5.52 4.16
CA GLY A 82 -20.54 6.50 4.95
C GLY A 82 -21.45 7.40 4.15
N LYS A 83 -22.74 7.08 4.14
CA LYS A 83 -23.85 7.94 3.69
C LYS A 83 -24.11 9.08 4.71
N ASN A 84 -23.08 9.76 5.20
CA ASN A 84 -23.21 10.88 6.14
C ASN A 84 -23.03 12.22 5.42
N ARG A 85 -24.01 12.51 4.55
CA ARG A 85 -24.42 13.87 4.16
C ARG A 85 -25.29 14.47 5.28
N ARG A 86 -24.76 14.69 6.47
CA ARG A 86 -25.47 15.53 7.45
C ARG A 86 -24.77 16.87 7.51
N THR A 87 -25.41 17.82 6.82
CA THR A 87 -25.50 19.29 7.06
C THR A 87 -24.36 19.96 7.79
#